data_AF-A0A5J6G804-F1
#
_entry.id   AF-A0A5J6G804-F1
#
_cell.length_a   1.000
_cell.length_b   1.000
_cell.length_c   1.000
_cell.angle_alpha   90.00
_cell.angle_beta   90.00
_cell.angle_gamma   90.00
#
_symmetry.space_group_name_H-M   'P 1'
#
loop_
_entity.id
_entity.type
_entity.pdbx_description
1 polymer ?
#
loop_
_entity_poly.entity_id
_entity_poly.type
_entity_poly.pdbx_seq_one_letter_code
_entity_poly.pdbx_strand_id
1 'polypeptide(L)'
;MTDDYVLARIPAPLPAPAKELLPGEEMALARVAAAGRRAANWLRALPGPDGNWVAGDLADAVQEATSNLDPGDLDDVDRWGSGGVPELLRERLNVTFSLPHLNWLSPGDRMRVLAVTGCVLGMPKLLANDPVAALDDDLPVMCAILDHTVEDGAASRM
;
A
#
# COMPACT_ATOMS: atom_id res chain seq x y z
N MET A 1 5.81 -56.98 19.12
CA MET A 1 5.47 -55.71 19.79
C MET A 1 5.93 -54.61 18.84
N THR A 2 5.05 -54.22 17.93
CA THR A 2 5.29 -53.21 16.91
C THR A 2 4.05 -52.33 16.92
N ASP A 3 4.21 -51.13 17.49
CA ASP A 3 3.18 -50.10 17.55
C ASP A 3 3.02 -49.47 16.17
N ASP A 4 1.90 -49.77 15.51
CA ASP A 4 1.43 -49.03 14.35
C ASP A 4 0.81 -47.70 14.82
N TYR A 5 1.62 -46.65 14.82
CA TYR A 5 1.12 -45.28 14.93
C TYR A 5 0.42 -44.89 13.62
N VAL A 6 -0.90 -45.04 13.59
CA VAL A 6 -1.74 -44.49 12.51
C VAL A 6 -1.73 -42.97 12.63
N LEU A 7 -0.95 -42.31 11.77
CA LEU A 7 -1.04 -40.86 11.56
C LEU A 7 -2.45 -40.52 11.05
N ALA A 8 -3.30 -40.02 11.94
CA ALA A 8 -4.60 -39.49 11.57
C ALA A 8 -4.39 -38.40 10.51
N ARG A 9 -4.97 -38.60 9.31
CA ARG A 9 -5.00 -37.56 8.28
C ARG A 9 -5.74 -36.36 8.86
N ILE A 10 -5.04 -35.24 9.02
CA ILE A 10 -5.67 -33.96 9.31
C ILE A 10 -6.63 -33.68 8.15
N PRO A 11 -7.95 -33.55 8.39
CA PRO A 11 -8.88 -33.21 7.33
C PRO A 11 -8.44 -31.89 6.71
N ALA A 12 -8.53 -31.80 5.38
CA ALA A 12 -8.24 -30.56 4.67
C ALA A 12 -9.08 -29.43 5.29
N PRO A 13 -8.49 -28.24 5.51
CA PRO A 13 -9.26 -27.09 5.98
C PRO A 13 -10.49 -26.91 5.10
N LEU A 14 -11.65 -26.69 5.71
CA LEU A 14 -12.84 -26.32 4.97
C LEU A 14 -12.52 -25.07 4.13
N PRO A 15 -12.99 -24.97 2.88
CA PRO A 15 -12.82 -23.75 2.11
C PRO A 15 -13.40 -22.60 2.93
N ALA A 16 -12.60 -21.55 3.11
CA ALA A 16 -13.08 -20.33 3.75
C ALA A 16 -14.35 -19.85 3.01
N PRO A 17 -15.37 -19.37 3.74
CA PRO A 17 -16.53 -18.76 3.09
C PRO A 17 -16.07 -17.66 2.13
N ALA A 18 -16.75 -17.53 1.00
CA ALA A 18 -16.48 -16.45 0.06
C ALA A 18 -16.65 -15.11 0.79
N LYS A 19 -15.63 -14.25 0.71
CA LYS A 19 -15.65 -12.91 1.31
C LYS A 19 -16.85 -12.13 0.75
N GLU A 20 -17.70 -11.60 1.62
CA GLU A 20 -18.76 -10.68 1.23
C GLU A 20 -18.11 -9.33 0.89
N LEU A 21 -18.37 -8.83 -0.32
CA LEU A 21 -17.83 -7.56 -0.78
C LEU A 21 -18.69 -6.40 -0.27
N LEU A 22 -18.03 -5.34 0.18
CA LEU A 22 -18.69 -4.09 0.53
C LEU A 22 -19.17 -3.36 -0.74
N PRO A 23 -20.26 -2.57 -0.66
CA PRO A 23 -20.71 -1.76 -1.78
C PRO A 23 -19.60 -0.86 -2.33
N GLY A 24 -19.32 -0.95 -3.63
CA GLY A 24 -18.30 -0.12 -4.29
C GLY A 24 -16.85 -0.56 -4.06
N GLU A 25 -16.60 -1.63 -3.27
CA GLU A 25 -15.26 -2.10 -2.90
C GLU A 25 -14.33 -2.29 -4.10
N GLU A 26 -14.74 -3.09 -5.08
CA GLU A 26 -13.91 -3.38 -6.26
C GLU A 26 -13.50 -2.12 -7.03
N MET A 27 -14.43 -1.16 -7.17
CA MET A 27 -14.17 0.07 -7.89
C MET A 27 -13.21 0.98 -7.11
N ALA A 28 -13.39 1.11 -5.80
CA ALA A 28 -12.50 1.89 -4.94
C ALA A 28 -11.09 1.28 -4.92
N LEU A 29 -10.95 -0.03 -4.71
CA LEU A 29 -9.66 -0.73 -4.69
C LEU A 29 -8.97 -0.66 -6.07
N ALA A 30 -9.70 -0.81 -7.17
CA ALA A 30 -9.13 -0.65 -8.52
C ALA A 30 -8.60 0.77 -8.76
N ARG A 31 -9.29 1.80 -8.26
CA ARG A 31 -8.82 3.20 -8.32
C ARG A 31 -7.56 3.40 -7.50
N VAL A 32 -7.50 2.87 -6.28
CA VAL A 32 -6.31 2.93 -5.43
C VAL A 32 -5.12 2.25 -6.11
N ALA A 33 -5.29 1.03 -6.63
CA ALA A 33 -4.24 0.32 -7.34
C ALA A 33 -3.76 1.10 -8.59
N ALA A 34 -4.67 1.80 -9.29
CA ALA A 34 -4.31 2.63 -10.43
C ALA A 34 -3.51 3.88 -10.02
N ALA A 35 -3.92 4.58 -8.96
CA ALA A 35 -3.19 5.72 -8.41
C ALA A 35 -1.79 5.30 -7.90
N GLY A 36 -1.72 4.17 -7.20
CA GLY A 36 -0.45 3.59 -6.74
C GLY A 36 0.51 3.24 -7.86
N ARG A 37 0.02 2.66 -8.97
CA ARG A 37 0.84 2.43 -10.19
C ARG A 37 1.38 3.73 -10.78
N ARG A 38 0.57 4.79 -10.85
CA ARG A 38 1.02 6.10 -11.34
C ARG A 38 2.10 6.69 -10.42
N ALA A 39 1.89 6.63 -9.11
CA ALA A 39 2.87 7.07 -8.12
C ALA A 39 4.19 6.28 -8.19
N ALA A 40 4.13 4.95 -8.32
CA ALA A 40 5.30 4.11 -8.50
C ALA A 40 6.06 4.45 -9.80
N ASN A 41 5.35 4.70 -10.90
CA ASN A 41 5.99 5.12 -12.15
C ASN A 41 6.64 6.50 -12.05
N TRP A 42 6.03 7.43 -11.31
CA TRP A 42 6.63 8.73 -11.03
C TRP A 42 7.91 8.60 -10.20
N LEU A 43 7.91 7.76 -9.16
CA LEU A 43 9.10 7.44 -8.35
C LEU A 43 10.23 6.87 -9.21
N ARG A 44 9.91 5.91 -10.10
CA ARG A 44 10.84 5.32 -11.07
C ARG A 44 11.45 6.35 -12.02
N ALA A 45 10.70 7.40 -12.34
CA ALA A 45 11.13 8.45 -13.24
C ALA A 45 11.89 9.59 -12.53
N LEU A 46 12.07 9.55 -11.21
CA LEU A 46 12.83 10.58 -10.50
C LEU A 46 14.31 10.54 -10.89
N PRO A 47 14.97 11.70 -10.99
CA PRO A 47 16.41 11.72 -11.22
C PRO A 47 17.14 11.14 -10.01
N GLY A 48 18.24 10.46 -10.24
CA GLY A 48 19.05 9.91 -9.17
C GLY A 48 20.18 9.04 -9.68
N PRO A 49 21.06 8.57 -8.79
CA PRO A 49 22.08 7.61 -9.14
C PRO A 49 21.44 6.29 -9.60
N ASP A 50 22.15 5.55 -10.44
CA ASP A 50 21.74 4.22 -10.87
C ASP A 50 21.54 3.30 -9.67
N GLY A 51 20.44 2.54 -9.67
CA GLY A 51 20.11 1.62 -8.58
C GLY A 51 19.66 2.31 -7.28
N ASN A 52 19.24 3.58 -7.32
CA ASN A 52 18.69 4.23 -6.14
C ASN A 52 17.40 3.52 -5.65
N TRP A 53 17.27 3.40 -4.33
CA TRP A 53 16.16 2.68 -3.68
C TRP A 53 14.79 3.36 -3.89
N VAL A 54 14.75 4.65 -4.24
CA VAL A 54 13.50 5.39 -4.51
C VAL A 54 12.85 4.89 -5.79
N ALA A 55 13.63 4.73 -6.85
CA ALA A 55 13.16 4.21 -8.14
C ALA A 55 12.96 2.68 -8.14
N GLY A 56 13.61 1.96 -7.23
CA GLY A 56 13.44 0.50 -7.05
C GLY A 56 12.49 0.16 -5.90
N ASP A 57 13.07 -0.27 -4.79
CA ASP A 57 12.37 -0.85 -3.63
C ASP A 57 11.17 -0.05 -3.13
N LEU A 58 11.26 1.28 -3.11
CA LEU A 58 10.16 2.14 -2.67
C LEU A 58 9.01 2.19 -3.69
N ALA A 59 9.33 2.33 -4.97
CA ALA A 59 8.33 2.33 -6.03
C ALA A 59 7.56 0.99 -6.06
N ASP A 60 8.29 -0.11 -5.89
CA ASP A 60 7.69 -1.44 -5.79
C ASP A 60 6.83 -1.57 -4.53
N ALA A 61 7.30 -1.05 -3.38
CA ALA A 61 6.52 -1.07 -2.15
C ALA A 61 5.21 -0.28 -2.24
N VAL A 62 5.23 0.89 -2.89
CA VAL A 62 4.03 1.71 -3.14
C VAL A 62 3.01 0.96 -4.00
N GLN A 63 3.49 0.36 -5.09
CA GLN A 63 2.63 -0.41 -5.99
C GLN A 63 2.06 -1.66 -5.32
N GLU A 64 2.88 -2.37 -4.55
CA GLU A 64 2.50 -3.56 -3.80
C GLU A 64 1.44 -3.23 -2.74
N ALA A 65 1.66 -2.20 -1.92
CA ALA A 65 0.75 -1.84 -0.83
C ALA A 65 -0.63 -1.40 -1.35
N THR A 66 -0.66 -0.60 -2.42
CA THR A 66 -1.91 -0.14 -3.02
C THR A 66 -2.67 -1.23 -3.78
N SER A 67 -1.99 -2.30 -4.22
CA SER A 67 -2.63 -3.43 -4.91
C SER A 67 -3.14 -4.51 -3.95
N ASN A 68 -2.62 -4.54 -2.72
CA ASN A 68 -2.93 -5.54 -1.70
C ASN A 68 -3.83 -5.00 -0.57
N LEU A 69 -4.44 -3.83 -0.74
CA LEU A 69 -5.41 -3.33 0.25
C LEU A 69 -6.57 -4.30 0.39
N ASP A 70 -6.86 -4.68 1.62
CA ASP A 70 -7.92 -5.63 1.94
C ASP A 70 -8.83 -5.07 3.05
N PRO A 71 -10.03 -4.57 2.69
CA PRO A 71 -11.05 -4.16 3.65
C PRO A 71 -11.58 -5.32 4.51
N GLY A 72 -11.29 -6.58 4.15
CA GLY A 72 -11.71 -7.77 4.90
C GLY A 72 -10.71 -8.22 5.96
N ASP A 73 -9.52 -7.62 6.02
CA ASP A 73 -8.51 -7.85 7.06
C ASP A 73 -8.89 -7.13 8.37
N LEU A 74 -10.16 -7.24 8.78
CA LEU A 74 -10.76 -6.62 9.97
C LEU A 74 -10.99 -7.62 11.11
N ASP A 75 -10.73 -8.90 10.85
CA ASP A 75 -11.02 -9.99 11.78
C ASP A 75 -10.09 -10.00 13.00
N ASP A 76 -9.03 -9.17 13.00
CA ASP A 76 -8.15 -8.97 14.16
C ASP A 76 -8.72 -7.88 15.08
N VAL A 77 -9.82 -8.21 15.76
CA VAL A 77 -10.58 -7.33 16.69
C VAL A 77 -9.73 -6.68 17.80
N ASP A 78 -8.51 -7.15 18.05
CA ASP A 78 -7.59 -6.62 19.05
C ASP A 78 -6.65 -5.52 18.52
N ARG A 79 -6.56 -5.36 17.19
CA ARG A 79 -5.73 -4.36 16.51
C ARG A 79 -6.46 -3.96 15.24
N TRP A 80 -7.03 -2.76 15.19
CA TRP A 80 -7.41 -2.09 13.94
C TRP A 80 -6.49 -2.55 12.81
N GLY A 81 -7.03 -3.39 11.91
CA GLY A 81 -6.28 -4.33 11.08
C GLY A 81 -5.16 -3.71 10.26
N SER A 82 -4.36 -4.55 9.61
CA SER A 82 -3.27 -4.05 8.76
C SER A 82 -3.78 -3.45 7.45
N GLY A 83 -5.09 -3.59 7.17
CA GLY A 83 -5.73 -3.25 5.90
C GLY A 83 -5.13 -4.03 4.73
N GLY A 84 -4.63 -5.25 4.98
CA GLY A 84 -3.92 -6.08 4.01
C GLY A 84 -2.42 -5.75 3.81
N VAL A 85 -1.86 -4.76 4.53
CA VAL A 85 -0.46 -4.32 4.35
C VAL A 85 0.45 -4.82 5.47
N PRO A 86 1.36 -5.78 5.19
CA PRO A 86 2.22 -6.38 6.22
C PRO A 86 3.24 -5.38 6.78
N GLU A 87 3.72 -5.63 8.00
CA GLU A 87 4.68 -4.75 8.70
C GLU A 87 5.93 -4.46 7.86
N LEU A 88 6.51 -5.48 7.24
CA LEU A 88 7.70 -5.33 6.39
C LEU A 88 7.46 -4.34 5.23
N LEU A 89 6.24 -4.32 4.68
CA LEU A 89 5.89 -3.38 3.62
C LEU A 89 5.74 -1.95 4.17
N ARG A 90 5.21 -1.80 5.39
CA ARG A 90 5.13 -0.51 6.09
C ARG A 90 6.51 0.06 6.43
N GLU A 91 7.44 -0.79 6.85
CA GLU A 91 8.83 -0.40 7.10
C GLU A 91 9.50 0.14 5.82
N ARG A 92 9.31 -0.56 4.68
CA ARG A 92 9.83 -0.11 3.36
C ARG A 92 9.26 1.24 2.92
N LEU A 93 8.01 1.53 3.26
CA LEU A 93 7.35 2.79 2.96
C LEU A 93 7.76 3.93 3.92
N ASN A 94 8.39 3.64 5.05
CA ASN A 94 8.79 4.65 6.01
C ASN A 94 10.09 5.36 5.59
N VAL A 95 9.93 6.47 4.88
CA VAL A 95 11.05 7.24 4.31
C VAL A 95 11.60 8.33 5.23
N THR A 96 10.99 8.58 6.39
CA THR A 96 11.26 9.77 7.22
C THR A 96 12.74 9.93 7.58
N PHE A 97 13.42 8.83 7.91
CA PHE A 97 14.86 8.86 8.25
C PHE A 97 15.76 8.91 7.02
N SER A 98 15.31 8.41 5.88
CA SER A 98 16.10 8.34 4.65
C SER A 98 15.99 9.61 3.79
N LEU A 99 14.89 10.37 3.94
CA LEU A 99 14.58 11.54 3.13
C LEU A 99 15.67 12.64 3.16
N PRO A 100 16.31 12.97 4.31
CA PRO A 100 17.39 13.94 4.35
C PRO A 100 18.62 13.55 3.51
N HIS A 101 18.81 12.25 3.26
CA HIS A 101 19.93 11.70 2.52
C HIS A 101 19.73 11.69 1.00
N LEU A 102 18.53 12.02 0.51
CA LEU A 102 18.22 12.14 -0.92
C LEU A 102 18.75 13.46 -1.51
N ASN A 103 20.06 13.72 -1.35
CA ASN A 103 20.68 15.00 -1.71
C ASN A 103 20.61 15.34 -3.21
N TRP A 104 20.38 14.34 -4.06
CA TRP A 104 20.18 14.45 -5.50
C TRP A 104 18.75 14.86 -5.90
N LEU A 105 17.78 14.80 -4.98
CA LEU A 105 16.42 15.28 -5.21
C LEU A 105 16.27 16.74 -4.78
N SER A 106 15.43 17.48 -5.51
CA SER A 106 15.00 18.81 -5.10
C SER A 106 14.19 18.74 -3.78
N PRO A 107 14.14 19.82 -2.98
CA PRO A 107 13.27 19.86 -1.80
C PRO A 107 11.80 19.57 -2.13
N GLY A 108 11.33 20.03 -3.29
CA GLY A 108 9.98 19.75 -3.79
C GLY A 108 9.75 18.25 -4.02
N ASP A 109 10.67 17.55 -4.67
CA ASP A 109 10.54 16.11 -4.90
C ASP A 109 10.63 15.31 -3.60
N ARG A 110 11.46 15.73 -2.64
CA ARG A 110 11.50 15.09 -1.30
C ARG A 110 10.16 15.23 -0.59
N MET A 111 9.53 16.40 -0.63
CA MET A 111 8.19 16.59 -0.07
C MET A 111 7.15 15.70 -0.76
N ARG A 112 7.24 15.54 -2.08
CA ARG A 112 6.32 14.68 -2.84
C ARG A 112 6.53 13.19 -2.54
N VAL A 113 7.78 12.74 -2.38
CA VAL A 113 8.08 11.37 -1.90
C VAL A 113 7.45 11.14 -0.51
N LEU A 114 7.57 12.12 0.40
CA LEU A 114 6.94 12.06 1.71
C LEU A 114 5.40 12.02 1.62
N ALA A 115 4.81 12.83 0.74
CA ALA A 115 3.37 12.86 0.53
C ALA A 115 2.85 11.53 -0.03
N VAL A 116 3.51 10.96 -1.05
CA VAL A 116 3.15 9.65 -1.63
C VAL A 116 3.18 8.56 -0.56
N THR A 117 4.29 8.46 0.17
CA THR A 117 4.49 7.41 1.18
C THR A 117 3.56 7.57 2.37
N GLY A 118 3.35 8.81 2.84
CA GLY A 118 2.36 9.12 3.86
C GLY A 118 0.94 8.74 3.44
N CYS A 119 0.57 8.97 2.17
CA CYS A 119 -0.74 8.57 1.66
C CYS A 119 -0.92 7.06 1.68
N VAL A 120 0.04 6.33 1.13
CA VAL A 120 0.00 4.87 1.04
C VAL A 120 0.04 4.22 2.43
N LEU A 121 0.78 4.79 3.39
CA LEU A 121 0.77 4.32 4.79
C LEU A 121 -0.54 4.64 5.53
N GLY A 122 -1.28 5.66 5.09
CA GLY A 122 -2.55 6.07 5.67
C GLY A 122 -3.73 5.21 5.21
N MET A 123 -3.76 4.80 3.93
CA MET A 123 -4.87 4.04 3.33
C MET A 123 -5.28 2.78 4.11
N PRO A 124 -4.36 1.90 4.56
CA PRO A 124 -4.75 0.72 5.31
C PRO A 124 -5.35 1.06 6.69
N LYS A 125 -4.89 2.15 7.31
CA LYS A 125 -5.44 2.62 8.60
C LYS A 125 -6.85 3.16 8.47
N LEU A 126 -7.16 3.81 7.35
CA LEU A 126 -8.51 4.28 7.04
C LEU A 126 -9.47 3.09 6.93
N LEU A 127 -9.08 2.09 6.12
CA LEU A 127 -9.83 0.83 5.98
C LEU A 127 -10.02 0.10 7.30
N ALA A 128 -8.97 0.03 8.12
CA ALA A 128 -9.00 -0.62 9.43
C ALA A 128 -9.91 0.08 10.45
N ASN A 129 -10.12 1.40 10.30
CA ASN A 129 -10.93 2.19 11.22
C ASN A 129 -12.41 2.16 10.84
N ASP A 130 -12.73 2.46 9.58
CA ASP A 130 -14.09 2.39 9.05
C ASP A 130 -14.01 2.03 7.56
N PRO A 131 -14.16 0.75 7.19
CA PRO A 131 -13.99 0.31 5.80
C PRO A 131 -15.08 0.89 4.89
N VAL A 132 -16.28 1.18 5.41
CA VAL A 132 -17.39 1.70 4.60
C VAL A 132 -17.12 3.17 4.26
N ALA A 133 -16.80 4.00 5.25
CA ALA A 133 -16.44 5.39 5.03
C ALA A 133 -15.15 5.52 4.20
N ALA A 134 -14.17 4.65 4.45
CA ALA A 134 -12.92 4.67 3.71
C ALA A 134 -13.10 4.36 2.21
N LEU A 135 -13.98 3.41 1.87
CA LEU A 135 -14.25 3.07 0.47
C LEU A 135 -15.06 4.15 -0.26
N ASP A 136 -16.00 4.80 0.42
CA ASP A 136 -16.89 5.80 -0.19
C ASP A 136 -16.23 7.18 -0.34
N ASP A 137 -15.51 7.63 0.70
CA ASP A 137 -15.02 9.00 0.80
C ASP A 137 -13.49 9.10 0.88
N ASP A 138 -12.85 8.42 1.84
CA ASP A 138 -11.45 8.72 2.17
C ASP A 138 -10.46 8.23 1.11
N LEU A 139 -10.58 6.99 0.64
CA LEU A 139 -9.68 6.44 -0.38
C LEU A 139 -9.74 7.21 -1.71
N PRO A 140 -10.91 7.64 -2.22
CA PRO A 140 -10.98 8.57 -3.34
C PRO A 140 -10.19 9.87 -3.13
N VAL A 141 -10.29 10.48 -1.94
CA VAL A 141 -9.51 11.68 -1.59
C VAL A 141 -8.02 11.39 -1.59
N MET A 142 -7.60 10.27 -0.99
CA MET A 142 -6.19 9.85 -0.98
C MET A 142 -5.65 9.59 -2.39
N CYS A 143 -6.46 9.01 -3.28
CA CYS A 143 -6.10 8.84 -4.69
C CYS A 143 -5.92 10.18 -5.39
N ALA A 144 -6.82 11.14 -5.17
CA ALA A 144 -6.73 12.47 -5.75
C ALA A 144 -5.47 13.21 -5.26
N ILE A 145 -5.10 13.08 -3.98
CA ILE A 145 -3.85 13.63 -3.44
C ILE A 145 -2.64 12.98 -4.12
N LEU A 146 -2.62 11.65 -4.28
CA LEU A 146 -1.55 10.93 -4.97
C LEU A 146 -1.40 11.41 -6.42
N ASP A 147 -2.51 11.48 -7.16
CA ASP A 147 -2.51 11.90 -8.56
C ASP A 147 -2.00 13.34 -8.70
N HIS A 148 -2.53 14.26 -7.90
CA HIS A 148 -2.10 15.65 -7.92
C HIS A 148 -0.61 15.81 -7.57
N THR A 149 -0.14 15.07 -6.55
CA THR A 149 1.27 15.08 -6.14
C THR A 149 2.20 14.66 -7.28
N VAL A 150 1.79 13.63 -8.02
CA VAL A 150 2.55 13.05 -9.14
C VAL A 150 2.51 13.98 -10.36
N GLU A 151 1.35 14.52 -10.71
CA GLU A 151 1.15 15.46 -11.82
C GLU A 151 1.96 16.73 -11.63
N ASP A 152 1.88 17.36 -10.45
CA ASP A 152 2.67 18.54 -10.11
C ASP A 152 4.17 18.25 -10.17
N GLY A 153 4.59 17.08 -9.71
CA GLY A 153 5.98 16.65 -9.76
C GLY A 153 6.47 16.35 -11.17
N ALA A 154 5.60 15.93 -12.09
CA ALA A 154 5.93 15.76 -13.50
C ALA A 154 6.01 17.12 -14.22
N ALA A 155 5.05 18.01 -13.97
CA ALA A 155 5.00 19.35 -14.55
C ALA A 155 6.17 20.23 -14.11
N SER A 156 6.62 20.10 -12.85
CA SER A 156 7.78 20.85 -12.32
C SER A 156 9.12 20.48 -12.98
N ARG A 157 9.15 19.46 -13.86
CA ARG A 157 10.35 18.94 -14.53
C ARG A 157 10.39 19.26 -16.04
N MET A 158 9.33 19.86 -16.59
CA MET A 158 9.27 20.38 -17.96
C MET A 158 9.76 21.83 -18.02
#